data_AF-M6GHL5-F1
#
_entry.id   AF-M6GHL5-F1
#
_cell.length_a   1.000
_cell.length_b   1.000
_cell.length_c   1.000
_cell.angle_alpha   90.00
_cell.angle_beta   90.00
_cell.angle_gamma   90.00
#
_symmetry.space_group_name_H-M   'P 1'
#
loop_
_entity.id
_entity.type
_entity.pdbx_description
1 polymer ?
#
loop_
_entity_poly.entity_id
_entity_poly.type
_entity_poly.pdbx_seq_one_letter_code
_entity_poly.pdbx_strand_id
1 'polypeptide(L)' 'MGLVSGKDYELIEASRGTPGREEVIQLGGKSQVPFLVDGDTRMYESRDIVEYVKLKKKF' A
#
# COMPACT_ATOMS: atom_id res chain seq x y z
N MET A 1 11.22 -7.20 -16.19
CA MET A 1 11.05 -5.80 -15.70
C MET A 1 9.91 -5.77 -14.70
N GLY A 2 10.05 -4.97 -13.65
CA GLY A 2 9.14 -4.94 -12.49
C GLY A 2 7.86 -4.11 -12.72
N LEU A 3 7.15 -3.83 -11.63
CA LEU A 3 6.02 -2.88 -11.67
C LEU A 3 6.53 -1.48 -11.99
N VAL A 4 5.75 -0.70 -12.73
CA VAL A 4 6.06 0.67 -13.15
C VAL A 4 5.24 1.66 -12.33
N SER A 5 5.93 2.58 -11.65
CA SER A 5 5.28 3.67 -10.90
C SER A 5 4.49 4.58 -11.86
N GLY A 6 3.28 4.99 -11.46
CA GLY A 6 2.38 5.80 -12.27
C GLY A 6 1.61 5.04 -13.36
N LYS A 7 1.86 3.74 -13.51
CA LYS A 7 1.09 2.85 -14.40
C LYS A 7 0.48 1.69 -13.61
N ASP A 8 1.32 0.95 -12.89
CA ASP A 8 0.91 -0.26 -12.18
C ASP A 8 0.68 -0.01 -10.67
N TYR A 9 1.29 1.03 -10.10
CA TYR A 9 1.09 1.46 -8.72
C TYR A 9 1.45 2.94 -8.54
N GLU A 10 1.01 3.54 -7.45
CA GLU A 10 1.39 4.88 -7.01
C GLU A 10 2.03 4.80 -5.61
N LEU A 11 2.99 5.69 -5.32
CA LEU A 11 3.56 5.85 -3.98
C LEU A 11 3.00 7.13 -3.36
N ILE A 12 2.27 6.97 -2.27
CA ILE A 12 1.68 8.07 -1.52
C ILE A 12 2.55 8.35 -0.29
N GLU A 13 2.93 9.62 -0.08
CA GLU A 13 3.69 10.01 1.09
C GLU A 13 2.82 9.98 2.35
N ALA A 14 3.19 9.13 3.32
CA ALA A 14 2.51 8.99 4.60
C ALA A 14 3.41 9.34 5.80
N SER A 15 4.27 10.36 5.64
CA SER A 15 4.98 10.99 6.75
C SER A 15 4.00 11.56 7.78
N ARG A 16 4.43 11.80 9.03
CA ARG A 16 3.53 12.36 10.05
C ARG A 16 3.02 13.74 9.60
N GLY A 17 1.71 13.95 9.68
CA GLY A 17 1.06 15.22 9.32
C GLY A 17 0.78 15.40 7.82
N THR A 18 1.05 14.42 6.97
CA THR A 18 0.66 14.47 5.55
C THR A 18 -0.77 13.95 5.35
N PRO A 19 -1.48 14.38 4.30
CA PRO A 19 -2.80 13.82 3.95
C PRO A 19 -2.77 12.29 3.77
N GLY A 20 -1.70 11.75 3.20
CA GLY A 20 -1.54 10.30 3.04
C GLY A 20 -1.49 9.55 4.38
N ARG A 21 -1.04 10.19 5.46
CA ARG A 21 -1.11 9.59 6.80
C ARG A 21 -2.55 9.55 7.33
N GLU A 22 -3.35 10.58 7.07
CA GLU A 22 -4.76 10.61 7.44
C GLU A 22 -5.54 9.52 6.69
N GLU A 23 -5.26 9.36 5.40
CA GLU A 23 -5.87 8.31 4.58
C GLU A 23 -5.56 6.89 5.12
N VAL A 24 -4.31 6.64 5.54
CA VAL A 24 -3.94 5.37 6.18
C VAL A 24 -4.75 5.10 7.47
N ILE A 25 -5.00 6.14 8.27
CA ILE A 25 -5.83 6.03 9.49
C ILE A 25 -7.29 5.80 9.13
N GLN A 26 -7.82 6.50 8.13
CA GLN A 26 -9.21 6.37 7.70
C GLN A 26 -9.51 4.99 7.08
N LEU A 27 -8.60 4.48 6.25
CA LEU A 27 -8.80 3.23 5.52
C LEU A 27 -8.44 1.98 6.34
N GLY A 28 -7.39 2.06 7.16
CA GLY A 28 -6.84 0.90 7.88
C GLY A 28 -6.94 1.00 9.42
N GLY A 29 -7.42 2.12 9.96
CA GLY A 29 -7.69 2.29 11.40
C GLY A 29 -6.46 2.53 12.28
N LYS A 30 -5.25 2.50 11.71
CA LYS A 30 -4.00 2.71 12.46
C LYS A 30 -3.04 3.60 11.69
N SER A 31 -2.23 4.36 12.42
CA SER A 31 -1.13 5.17 11.89
C SER A 31 0.11 4.32 11.60
N GLN A 32 -0.05 3.17 10.93
CA GLN A 32 1.02 2.22 10.64
C GLN A 32 1.38 2.26 9.16
N VAL A 33 2.67 2.19 8.84
CA VAL A 33 3.17 2.10 7.46
C VAL A 33 4.24 1.00 7.39
N PRO A 34 4.44 0.33 6.23
CA PRO A 34 3.71 0.52 4.97
C PRO A 34 2.25 0.02 5.03
N PHE A 35 1.41 0.56 4.15
CA PHE A 35 0.01 0.18 3.96
C PHE A 35 -0.27 0.06 2.46
N LEU A 36 -0.86 -1.05 2.04
CA LEU A 36 -1.24 -1.32 0.65
C LEU A 36 -2.76 -1.17 0.50
N VAL A 37 -3.17 -0.50 -0.58
CA VAL A 37 -4.55 -0.46 -1.06
C VAL A 37 -4.58 -0.99 -2.49
N ASP A 38 -5.40 -2.01 -2.73
CA ASP A 38 -5.59 -2.63 -4.05
C ASP A 38 -7.04 -3.09 -4.20
N GLY A 39 -7.88 -2.21 -4.76
CA GLY A 39 -9.34 -2.37 -4.74
C GLY A 39 -9.89 -2.43 -3.31
N ASP A 40 -10.61 -3.50 -2.98
CA ASP A 40 -11.10 -3.76 -1.62
C ASP A 40 -10.01 -4.30 -0.68
N THR A 41 -8.84 -4.70 -1.22
CA THR A 41 -7.74 -5.21 -0.40
C THR A 41 -7.04 -4.06 0.31
N ARG A 42 -6.94 -4.17 1.63
CA ARG A 42 -6.27 -3.21 2.52
C ARG A 42 -5.39 -3.99 3.47
N MET A 43 -4.11 -3.68 3.51
CA MET A 43 -3.12 -4.56 4.14
C MET A 43 -1.97 -3.79 4.79
N TYR A 44 -1.61 -4.22 6.00
CA TYR A 44 -0.37 -3.84 6.69
C TYR A 44 0.65 -4.99 6.60
N GLU A 45 1.79 -4.80 7.26
CA GLU A 45 2.91 -5.76 7.33
C GLU A 45 3.64 -5.92 5.99
N SER A 46 4.88 -5.43 5.95
CA SER A 46 5.68 -5.41 4.72
C SER A 46 5.90 -6.79 4.11
N ARG A 47 6.02 -7.83 4.95
CA ARG A 47 6.19 -9.21 4.49
C ARG A 47 4.94 -9.72 3.75
N ASP A 48 3.76 -9.45 4.29
CA ASP A 48 2.49 -9.88 3.71
C ASP A 48 2.20 -9.11 2.42
N ILE A 49 2.48 -7.80 2.39
CA ILE A 49 2.41 -6.97 1.19
C ILE A 49 3.29 -7.53 0.07
N VAL A 50 4.54 -7.90 0.40
CA VAL A 50 5.47 -8.48 -0.58
C VAL A 50 4.96 -9.82 -1.11
N GLU A 51 4.41 -10.68 -0.25
CA GLU A 51 3.84 -11.96 -0.65
C GLU A 51 2.61 -11.78 -1.55
N TYR A 52 1.69 -10.91 -1.16
CA TYR A 52 0.50 -10.54 -1.95
C TYR A 52 0.88 -10.09 -3.37
N VAL A 53 1.82 -9.14 -3.48
CA VAL A 53 2.26 -8.61 -4.78
C VAL A 53 2.94 -9.68 -5.62
N LYS A 54 3.73 -10.58 -5.02
CA LYS A 54 4.37 -11.71 -5.72
C LYS A 54 3.34 -12.71 -6.25
N LEU A 55 2.29 -13.00 -5.49
CA LEU A 55 1.22 -13.90 -5.91
C LEU A 55 0.39 -13.29 -7.03
N LYS A 56 -0.01 -12.01 -6.90
CA LYS A 56 -0.79 -11.31 -7.92
C LYS A 56 -0.06 -11.23 -9.27
N LYS A 57 1.27 -11.06 -9.26
CA LYS A 57 2.10 -11.05 -10.47
C LYS A 57 2.16 -12.36 -11.28
N LYS A 58 1.77 -13.49 -10.67
CA LYS A 58 1.81 -14.80 -11.35
C LYS A 58 0.59 -15.04 -12.23
N PHE A 59 -0.41 -14.16 -12.17
CA PHE A 59 -1.62 -14.16 -12.99
C PHE A 59 -1.64 -12.91 -13.85
#